data_AF-A0A9E0H5T2-F1
#
_entry.id   AF-A0A9E0H5T2-F1
#
_cell.length_a   1.000
_cell.length_b   1.000
_cell.length_c   1.000
_cell.angle_alpha   90.00
_cell.angle_beta   90.00
_cell.angle_gamma   90.00
#
_symmetry.space_group_name_H-M   'P 1'
#
loop_
_entity.id
_entity.type
_entity.pdbx_description
1 polymer ?
#
loop_
_entity_poly.entity_id
_entity_poly.type
_entity_poly.pdbx_seq_one_letter_code
_entity_poly.pdbx_strand_id
1 'polypeptide(L)'
;MARWDSLAKRDELHGLNRHGQRLSDDDMRESPYCIERPHTGFRWNDGDWETIEWYPQGIAGITNADQSKKFLLVSWYHQNREKKKDKLGFKGVRVSLVDVTDMDDIWYRHVLLVERDGASIKPLTNAAGHSIHAGGIAVLGTTLYVADSANNQIRSFDLSRLVAAAPDTGKSRCEKTADGTYYAYDYRYLMIQQAARSVTPALLSFMSMDWSNPTSPSLLTGGFYYPDKGYDTSPSVRWWRPEDIVNATTALTGERTPPGLAGTLKDCFLGEKAQGATRVGDRLWVSRSYGEGNQGRLAIFNIANPSAPKSLGSASWPIGAEGIFAAKTSDNVWCCTEFPEKRIVFAVKKSAYP
;
A
#
# COMPACT_ATOMS: atom_id res chain seq x y z
N MET A 1 20.21 4.41 11.52
CA MET A 1 20.07 2.96 11.28
C MET A 1 19.16 2.43 12.38
N ALA A 2 17.86 2.33 12.12
CA ALA A 2 16.86 2.08 13.15
C ALA A 2 16.69 0.59 13.41
N ARG A 3 16.63 0.20 14.68
CA ARG A 3 16.47 -1.19 15.15
C ARG A 3 15.06 -1.69 14.82
N TRP A 4 14.96 -2.43 13.72
CA TRP A 4 13.82 -3.28 13.37
C TRP A 4 13.69 -4.50 14.30
N ASP A 5 14.69 -4.73 15.17
CA ASP A 5 14.73 -5.82 16.15
C ASP A 5 13.55 -5.82 17.12
N SER A 6 12.85 -4.69 17.31
CA SER A 6 11.65 -4.64 18.16
C SER A 6 10.43 -5.28 17.50
N LEU A 7 10.30 -5.22 16.17
CA LEU A 7 9.27 -5.94 15.42
C LEU A 7 9.70 -7.37 15.07
N ALA A 8 11.01 -7.62 15.00
CA ALA A 8 11.60 -8.88 14.60
C ALA A 8 11.82 -9.88 15.75
N LYS A 9 11.31 -9.61 16.95
CA LYS A 9 11.11 -10.70 17.92
C LYS A 9 9.99 -11.56 17.40
N ARG A 10 10.38 -12.62 16.68
CA ARG A 10 9.54 -13.76 16.28
C ARG A 10 8.52 -14.07 17.39
N ASP A 11 8.94 -14.10 18.65
CA ASP A 11 8.09 -14.37 19.80
C ASP A 11 6.93 -13.37 20.05
N GLU A 12 7.01 -12.10 19.63
CA GLU A 12 5.92 -11.11 19.78
C GLU A 12 4.84 -11.24 18.70
N LEU A 13 5.14 -11.93 17.59
CA LEU A 13 4.16 -12.24 16.55
C LEU A 13 3.39 -13.54 16.88
N HIS A 14 4.04 -14.59 17.39
CA HIS A 14 3.54 -15.98 17.30
C HIS A 14 2.33 -16.35 18.19
N GLY A 15 1.91 -15.52 19.15
CA GLY A 15 0.87 -15.88 20.12
C GLY A 15 -0.57 -16.04 19.60
N LEU A 16 -0.89 -15.60 18.38
CA LEU A 16 -2.21 -15.71 17.72
C LEU A 16 -2.10 -15.65 16.17
N ASN A 17 -1.00 -16.14 15.60
CA ASN A 17 -0.50 -15.64 14.33
C ASN A 17 -1.23 -16.13 13.07
N ARG A 18 -1.20 -15.30 12.01
CA ARG A 18 -1.74 -15.62 10.69
C ARG A 18 -0.62 -16.09 9.77
N HIS A 19 -0.95 -17.03 8.90
CA HIS A 19 -0.01 -17.65 7.96
C HIS A 19 -0.39 -17.32 6.52
N GLY A 20 0.61 -16.95 5.72
CA GLY A 20 0.47 -16.95 4.27
C GLY A 20 0.73 -18.34 3.71
N GLN A 21 0.07 -18.69 2.62
CA GLN A 21 0.33 -19.91 1.87
C GLN A 21 1.10 -19.56 0.60
N ARG A 22 2.31 -20.11 0.44
CA ARG A 22 3.08 -19.95 -0.80
C ARG A 22 2.28 -20.43 -2.01
N LEU A 23 2.39 -19.70 -3.11
CA LEU A 23 1.84 -20.10 -4.40
C LEU A 23 2.95 -20.60 -5.31
N SER A 24 2.65 -21.64 -6.09
CA SER A 24 3.51 -22.05 -7.20
C SER A 24 3.40 -21.07 -8.36
N ASP A 25 4.34 -21.17 -9.31
CA ASP A 25 4.25 -20.41 -10.56
C ASP A 25 3.02 -20.82 -11.38
N ASP A 26 2.60 -22.08 -11.32
CA ASP A 26 1.42 -22.57 -12.02
C ASP A 26 0.14 -21.99 -11.41
N ASP A 27 0.02 -21.99 -10.07
CA ASP A 27 -1.12 -21.34 -9.39
C ASP A 27 -1.27 -19.88 -9.81
N MET A 28 -0.15 -19.15 -9.93
CA MET A 28 -0.13 -17.73 -10.32
C MET A 28 -0.40 -17.49 -11.81
N ARG A 29 -0.17 -18.49 -12.67
CA ARG A 29 -0.44 -18.42 -14.12
C ARG A 29 -1.89 -18.73 -14.45
N GLU A 30 -2.57 -19.50 -13.61
CA GLU A 30 -3.97 -19.86 -13.82
C GLU A 30 -4.92 -18.71 -13.50
N SER A 31 -6.16 -18.83 -14.01
CA SER A 31 -7.25 -17.92 -13.64
C SER A 31 -7.54 -18.07 -12.14
N PRO A 32 -7.74 -16.97 -11.39
CA PRO A 32 -8.02 -15.60 -11.85
C PRO A 32 -6.79 -14.68 -11.96
N TYR A 33 -5.58 -15.21 -11.78
CA TYR A 33 -4.38 -14.38 -11.65
C TYR A 33 -3.70 -14.10 -12.99
N CYS A 34 -3.63 -15.10 -13.87
CA CYS A 34 -3.09 -14.98 -15.24
C CYS A 34 -1.78 -14.16 -15.31
N ILE A 35 -0.90 -14.30 -14.31
CA ILE A 35 0.36 -13.55 -14.28
C ILE A 35 1.26 -14.14 -15.35
N GLU A 36 1.71 -13.32 -16.30
CA GLU A 36 2.44 -13.83 -17.48
C GLU A 36 3.83 -14.38 -17.12
N ARG A 37 4.51 -13.76 -16.16
CA ARG A 37 5.88 -14.13 -15.73
C ARG A 37 6.02 -14.05 -14.20
N PRO A 38 5.27 -14.86 -13.42
CA PRO A 38 5.39 -14.88 -11.98
C PRO A 38 6.80 -15.31 -11.57
N HIS A 39 7.19 -14.92 -10.36
CA HIS A 39 8.44 -15.35 -9.75
C HIS A 39 8.23 -15.94 -8.36
N THR A 40 7.42 -15.29 -7.53
CA THR A 40 7.11 -15.75 -6.18
C THR A 40 5.85 -15.05 -5.69
N GLY A 41 5.10 -15.67 -4.79
CA GLY A 41 3.91 -15.08 -4.22
C GLY A 41 3.28 -15.94 -3.14
N PHE A 42 2.27 -15.39 -2.50
CA PHE A 42 1.49 -16.08 -1.48
C PHE A 42 0.04 -15.62 -1.48
N ARG A 43 -0.82 -16.51 -0.98
CA ARG A 43 -2.22 -16.25 -0.63
C ARG A 43 -2.31 -15.96 0.86
N TRP A 44 -3.21 -15.06 1.24
CA TRP A 44 -3.52 -14.78 2.65
C TRP A 44 -4.18 -15.98 3.35
N ASN A 45 -4.24 -15.99 4.68
CA ASN A 45 -5.02 -17.00 5.39
C ASN A 45 -6.50 -16.93 4.98
N ASP A 46 -7.25 -18.03 5.10
CA ASP A 46 -8.62 -18.15 4.57
C ASP A 46 -9.51 -16.97 5.00
N GLY A 47 -9.46 -16.60 6.29
CA GLY A 47 -10.26 -15.48 6.80
C GLY A 47 -9.94 -14.10 6.20
N ASP A 48 -8.68 -13.81 5.84
CA ASP A 48 -8.35 -12.57 5.10
C ASP A 48 -8.51 -12.72 3.58
N TRP A 49 -8.42 -13.94 3.05
CA TRP A 49 -8.62 -14.21 1.64
C TRP A 49 -10.10 -14.09 1.25
N GLU A 50 -11.03 -14.56 2.09
CA GLU A 50 -12.48 -14.52 1.86
C GLU A 50 -13.17 -13.25 2.35
N THR A 51 -12.57 -12.49 3.29
CA THR A 51 -13.31 -11.41 3.96
C THR A 51 -13.94 -10.41 3.00
N ILE A 52 -15.17 -10.00 3.28
CA ILE A 52 -15.84 -8.89 2.56
C ILE A 52 -15.74 -7.56 3.31
N GLU A 53 -15.04 -7.54 4.45
CA GLU A 53 -14.87 -6.34 5.29
C GLU A 53 -13.56 -5.60 5.02
N TRP A 54 -12.49 -6.28 4.60
CA TRP A 54 -11.17 -5.67 4.43
C TRP A 54 -10.65 -5.88 3.01
N TYR A 55 -10.23 -4.78 2.38
CA TYR A 55 -9.73 -4.80 1.00
C TYR A 55 -8.30 -4.25 0.97
N PRO A 56 -7.31 -5.04 0.53
CA PRO A 56 -5.94 -4.57 0.40
C PRO A 56 -5.81 -3.64 -0.82
N GLN A 57 -4.95 -2.63 -0.76
CA GLN A 57 -4.69 -1.75 -1.92
C GLN A 57 -3.23 -1.34 -2.07
N GLY A 58 -2.59 -0.87 -1.01
CA GLY A 58 -1.20 -0.41 -1.08
C GLY A 58 -0.23 -1.53 -0.69
N ILE A 59 0.96 -1.52 -1.30
CA ILE A 59 2.04 -2.44 -0.96
C ILE A 59 3.39 -1.72 -0.94
N ALA A 60 4.20 -2.03 0.06
CA ALA A 60 5.60 -1.59 0.17
C ALA A 60 6.44 -2.74 0.73
N GLY A 61 7.76 -2.59 0.67
CA GLY A 61 8.67 -3.59 1.21
C GLY A 61 9.90 -2.98 1.85
N ILE A 62 10.45 -3.76 2.77
CA ILE A 62 11.61 -3.41 3.59
C ILE A 62 12.54 -4.60 3.56
N THR A 63 13.82 -4.31 3.41
CA THR A 63 14.87 -5.29 3.57
C THR A 63 15.87 -4.71 4.54
N ASN A 64 16.26 -5.47 5.56
CA ASN A 64 17.29 -5.03 6.48
C ASN A 64 18.64 -4.88 5.76
N ALA A 65 19.59 -4.19 6.39
CA ALA A 65 20.82 -3.76 5.72
C ALA A 65 21.71 -4.92 5.23
N ASP A 66 21.75 -6.02 5.99
CA ASP A 66 22.45 -7.27 5.65
C ASP A 66 21.60 -8.21 4.78
N GLN A 67 20.37 -7.81 4.44
CA GLN A 67 19.41 -8.55 3.60
C GLN A 67 18.95 -9.91 4.15
N SER A 68 19.25 -10.20 5.42
CA SER A 68 18.83 -11.43 6.09
C SER A 68 17.35 -11.47 6.45
N LYS A 69 16.65 -10.33 6.42
CA LYS A 69 15.22 -10.19 6.67
C LYS A 69 14.51 -9.36 5.62
N LYS A 70 13.39 -9.88 5.14
CA LYS A 70 12.56 -9.27 4.10
C LYS A 70 11.13 -9.19 4.61
N PHE A 71 10.61 -7.96 4.64
CA PHE A 71 9.24 -7.71 5.05
C PHE A 71 8.47 -7.03 3.94
N LEU A 72 7.20 -7.42 3.81
CA LEU A 72 6.22 -6.67 3.02
C LEU A 72 5.23 -6.01 3.96
N LEU A 73 4.74 -4.85 3.52
CA LEU A 73 3.65 -4.14 4.15
C LEU A 73 2.52 -4.07 3.14
N VAL A 74 1.31 -4.42 3.57
CA VAL A 74 0.11 -4.30 2.73
C VAL A 74 -0.95 -3.53 3.50
N SER A 75 -1.40 -2.40 2.97
CA SER A 75 -2.49 -1.62 3.57
C SER A 75 -3.84 -2.19 3.16
N TRP A 76 -4.79 -2.12 4.08
CA TRP A 76 -6.18 -2.50 3.86
C TRP A 76 -7.11 -1.42 4.38
N TYR A 77 -8.21 -1.19 3.69
CA TYR A 77 -9.29 -0.35 4.18
C TYR A 77 -10.52 -1.17 4.49
N HIS A 78 -11.27 -0.75 5.50
CA HIS A 78 -12.51 -1.40 5.89
C HIS A 78 -13.65 -0.95 4.98
N GLN A 79 -14.45 -1.90 4.50
CA GLN A 79 -15.72 -1.68 3.85
C GLN A 79 -16.84 -2.26 4.72
N ASN A 80 -17.89 -1.47 4.95
CA ASN A 80 -19.09 -1.95 5.61
C ASN A 80 -20.03 -2.60 4.59
N ARG A 81 -19.71 -3.82 4.14
CA ARG A 81 -20.55 -4.58 3.18
C ARG A 81 -21.53 -5.55 3.86
N GLU A 82 -21.41 -5.78 5.16
CA GLU A 82 -22.41 -6.55 5.90
C GLU A 82 -23.69 -5.72 6.09
N LYS A 83 -24.82 -6.21 5.57
CA LYS A 83 -26.15 -5.62 5.83
C LYS A 83 -26.67 -5.91 7.25
N LYS A 84 -25.80 -6.16 8.24
CA LYS A 84 -26.21 -6.48 9.61
C LYS A 84 -26.70 -5.22 10.33
N LYS A 85 -27.75 -5.38 11.15
CA LYS A 85 -28.44 -4.30 11.87
C LYS A 85 -27.56 -3.65 12.96
N ASP A 86 -26.55 -4.34 13.45
CA ASP A 86 -25.63 -3.87 14.48
C ASP A 86 -24.43 -3.19 13.81
N LYS A 87 -24.64 -1.97 13.31
CA LYS A 87 -23.63 -1.20 12.56
C LYS A 87 -22.51 -0.74 13.48
N LEU A 88 -21.54 -1.61 13.74
CA LEU A 88 -20.21 -1.13 14.08
C LEU A 88 -19.75 -0.25 12.90
N GLY A 89 -19.32 0.98 13.20
CA GLY A 89 -18.87 1.93 12.21
C GLY A 89 -17.67 1.42 11.39
N PHE A 90 -17.26 2.20 10.41
CA PHE A 90 -16.06 1.89 9.63
C PHE A 90 -14.81 1.83 10.53
N LYS A 91 -14.05 0.73 10.45
CA LYS A 91 -12.88 0.49 11.30
C LYS A 91 -11.60 1.19 10.83
N GLY A 92 -11.64 1.91 9.70
CA GLY A 92 -10.53 2.67 9.16
C GLY A 92 -9.57 1.82 8.33
N VAL A 93 -8.28 1.98 8.58
CA VAL A 93 -7.19 1.35 7.83
C VAL A 93 -6.36 0.48 8.75
N ARG A 94 -5.90 -0.66 8.23
CA ARG A 94 -4.88 -1.50 8.86
C ARG A 94 -3.72 -1.75 7.91
N VAL A 95 -2.60 -2.19 8.43
CA VAL A 95 -1.47 -2.68 7.63
C VAL A 95 -1.08 -4.07 8.11
N SER A 96 -0.89 -4.99 7.17
CA SER A 96 -0.23 -6.27 7.44
C SER A 96 1.27 -6.07 7.41
N LEU A 97 1.97 -6.48 8.46
CA LEU A 97 3.42 -6.67 8.46
C LEU A 97 3.68 -8.15 8.18
N VAL A 98 4.29 -8.46 7.03
CA VAL A 98 4.48 -9.81 6.52
C VAL A 98 5.97 -10.15 6.49
N ASP A 99 6.40 -11.17 7.21
CA ASP A 99 7.75 -11.74 7.06
C ASP A 99 7.76 -12.67 5.84
N VAL A 100 8.53 -12.28 4.81
CA VAL A 100 8.76 -13.04 3.58
C VAL A 100 10.23 -13.39 3.42
N THR A 101 10.96 -13.44 4.53
CA THR A 101 12.36 -13.87 4.55
C THR A 101 12.49 -15.27 3.96
N ASP A 102 11.58 -16.15 4.38
CA ASP A 102 11.38 -17.49 3.84
C ASP A 102 9.97 -17.56 3.25
N MET A 103 9.88 -17.84 1.95
CA MET A 103 8.59 -17.97 1.26
C MET A 103 7.87 -19.27 1.62
N ASP A 104 8.55 -20.23 2.24
CA ASP A 104 7.92 -21.47 2.73
C ASP A 104 7.42 -21.34 4.19
N ASP A 105 7.78 -20.25 4.89
CA ASP A 105 7.38 -19.96 6.28
C ASP A 105 6.90 -18.50 6.43
N ILE A 106 5.76 -18.19 5.79
CA ILE A 106 5.23 -16.82 5.74
C ILE A 106 4.31 -16.55 6.94
N TRP A 107 4.70 -15.56 7.73
CA TRP A 107 3.95 -15.11 8.90
C TRP A 107 3.58 -13.64 8.78
N TYR A 108 2.41 -13.27 9.28
CA TYR A 108 2.03 -11.87 9.32
C TYR A 108 1.11 -11.49 10.46
N ARG A 109 1.08 -10.19 10.72
CA ARG A 109 0.18 -9.56 11.71
C ARG A 109 -0.41 -8.28 11.17
N HIS A 110 -1.68 -8.06 11.49
CA HIS A 110 -2.35 -6.79 11.20
C HIS A 110 -2.14 -5.79 12.33
N VAL A 111 -1.91 -4.54 11.96
CA VAL A 111 -1.76 -3.40 12.85
C VAL A 111 -2.76 -2.33 12.44
N LEU A 112 -3.61 -1.89 13.38
CA LEU A 112 -4.58 -0.83 13.09
C LEU A 112 -3.89 0.54 13.01
N LEU A 113 -4.21 1.34 12.00
CA LEU A 113 -3.75 2.73 11.93
C LEU A 113 -4.82 3.64 12.52
N VAL A 114 -4.41 4.52 13.42
CA VAL A 114 -5.31 5.45 14.12
C VAL A 114 -4.75 6.86 14.14
N GLU A 115 -5.61 7.84 14.31
CA GLU A 115 -5.22 9.22 14.60
C GLU A 115 -5.63 9.61 16.02
N ARG A 116 -5.06 10.71 16.51
CA ARG A 116 -5.43 11.27 17.82
C ARG A 116 -6.78 11.95 17.74
N ASP A 117 -7.55 11.82 18.80
CA ASP A 117 -8.80 12.53 19.02
C ASP A 117 -8.79 13.15 20.42
N GLY A 118 -8.20 14.35 20.52
CA GLY A 118 -7.86 14.94 21.81
C GLY A 118 -6.89 14.04 22.60
N ALA A 119 -7.31 13.61 23.80
CA ALA A 119 -6.58 12.66 24.63
C ALA A 119 -6.80 11.20 24.23
N SER A 120 -7.78 10.92 23.37
CA SER A 120 -8.15 9.59 22.86
C SER A 120 -7.54 9.31 21.47
N ILE A 121 -8.01 8.25 20.83
CA ILE A 121 -7.71 7.87 19.45
C ILE A 121 -9.00 7.56 18.70
N LYS A 122 -8.94 7.58 17.37
CA LYS A 122 -10.04 7.18 16.49
C LYS A 122 -9.52 6.54 15.19
N PRO A 123 -10.33 5.72 14.49
CA PRO A 123 -9.93 5.16 13.21
C PRO A 123 -9.73 6.24 12.15
N LEU A 124 -8.92 5.94 11.13
CA LEU A 124 -8.73 6.84 9.98
C LEU A 124 -9.97 6.84 9.09
N THR A 125 -10.75 7.93 9.16
CA THR A 125 -11.96 8.12 8.36
C THR A 125 -11.97 9.46 7.63
N ASN A 126 -12.85 9.60 6.64
CA ASN A 126 -13.17 10.89 6.05
C ASN A 126 -14.23 11.64 6.89
N ALA A 127 -14.60 12.85 6.46
CA ALA A 127 -15.61 13.67 7.14
C ALA A 127 -17.00 13.00 7.26
N ALA A 128 -17.32 12.03 6.40
CA ALA A 128 -18.56 11.25 6.45
C ALA A 128 -18.46 10.00 7.35
N GLY A 129 -17.31 9.78 8.01
CA GLY A 129 -17.07 8.61 8.84
C GLY A 129 -16.81 7.32 8.06
N HIS A 130 -16.58 7.39 6.74
CA HIS A 130 -16.14 6.24 5.95
C HIS A 130 -14.64 6.03 6.11
N SER A 131 -14.17 4.78 6.07
CA SER A 131 -12.72 4.51 6.04
C SER A 131 -12.07 5.25 4.88
N ILE A 132 -10.92 5.87 5.13
CA ILE A 132 -10.09 6.37 4.04
C ILE A 132 -9.64 5.19 3.19
N HIS A 133 -9.43 5.42 1.90
CA HIS A 133 -8.72 4.47 1.06
C HIS A 133 -7.22 4.65 1.33
N ALA A 134 -6.53 3.58 1.69
CA ALA A 134 -5.08 3.56 1.85
C ALA A 134 -4.42 3.00 0.58
N GLY A 135 -4.80 3.57 -0.57
CA GLY A 135 -4.48 3.04 -1.90
C GLY A 135 -2.99 2.98 -2.23
N GLY A 136 -2.19 3.77 -1.50
CA GLY A 136 -0.75 3.82 -1.64
C GLY A 136 -0.04 3.83 -0.31
N ILE A 137 1.02 3.04 -0.20
CA ILE A 137 1.96 3.12 0.92
C ILE A 137 3.39 3.08 0.44
N ALA A 138 4.29 3.67 1.21
CA ALA A 138 5.72 3.60 0.99
C ALA A 138 6.47 3.62 2.32
N VAL A 139 7.71 3.13 2.35
CA VAL A 139 8.51 3.11 3.57
C VAL A 139 9.88 3.71 3.32
N LEU A 140 10.32 4.60 4.22
CA LEU A 140 11.69 5.07 4.33
C LEU A 140 12.17 5.01 5.78
N GLY A 141 13.23 4.26 6.06
CA GLY A 141 13.71 4.06 7.42
C GLY A 141 12.67 3.31 8.26
N THR A 142 12.15 3.94 9.32
CA THR A 142 11.00 3.42 10.09
C THR A 142 9.69 4.12 9.75
N THR A 143 9.71 5.11 8.87
CA THR A 143 8.51 5.88 8.54
C THR A 143 7.70 5.15 7.47
N LEU A 144 6.48 4.77 7.82
CA LEU A 144 5.43 4.37 6.88
C LEU A 144 4.68 5.62 6.42
N TYR A 145 4.62 5.82 5.12
CA TYR A 145 3.79 6.83 4.47
C TYR A 145 2.52 6.17 3.93
N VAL A 146 1.38 6.83 4.11
CA VAL A 146 0.08 6.35 3.67
C VAL A 146 -0.62 7.45 2.88
N ALA A 147 -0.99 7.16 1.65
CA ALA A 147 -1.82 8.02 0.83
C ALA A 147 -3.27 7.98 1.35
N ASP A 148 -3.78 9.15 1.74
CA ASP A 148 -5.17 9.36 2.12
C ASP A 148 -5.85 10.16 1.00
N SER A 149 -6.43 9.44 0.04
CA SER A 149 -7.11 10.03 -1.10
C SER A 149 -8.43 10.73 -0.72
N ALA A 150 -9.01 10.38 0.44
CA ALA A 150 -10.30 10.93 0.85
C ALA A 150 -10.15 12.30 1.51
N ASN A 151 -9.02 12.55 2.16
CA ASN A 151 -8.73 13.82 2.84
C ASN A 151 -7.60 14.63 2.18
N ASN A 152 -7.11 14.19 1.00
CA ASN A 152 -6.03 14.85 0.25
C ASN A 152 -4.73 14.98 1.05
N GLN A 153 -4.37 13.94 1.81
CA GLN A 153 -3.24 13.96 2.73
C GLN A 153 -2.26 12.80 2.50
N ILE A 154 -0.99 13.05 2.76
CA ILE A 154 -0.04 11.98 3.04
C ILE A 154 0.14 11.92 4.55
N ARG A 155 -0.19 10.76 5.13
CA ARG A 155 -0.05 10.46 6.56
C ARG A 155 1.23 9.70 6.82
N SER A 156 1.80 9.85 8.01
CA SER A 156 3.02 9.17 8.43
C SER A 156 2.86 8.47 9.79
N PHE A 157 3.46 7.29 9.89
CA PHE A 157 3.49 6.43 11.06
C PHE A 157 4.91 5.92 11.28
N ASP A 158 5.27 5.59 12.52
CA ASP A 158 6.59 5.05 12.84
C ASP A 158 6.47 3.57 13.21
N LEU A 159 7.04 2.74 12.35
CA LEU A 159 7.03 1.28 12.44
C LEU A 159 7.75 0.79 13.71
N SER A 160 8.61 1.60 14.33
CA SER A 160 9.22 1.27 15.62
C SER A 160 8.31 1.53 16.84
N ARG A 161 7.13 2.13 16.64
CA ARG A 161 6.22 2.57 17.72
C ARG A 161 4.87 1.89 17.66
N LEU A 162 4.87 0.57 17.83
CA LEU A 162 3.64 -0.17 18.08
C LEU A 162 3.13 0.08 19.50
N VAL A 163 1.81 0.26 19.63
CA VAL A 163 1.12 0.32 20.91
C VAL A 163 0.27 -0.94 21.06
N ALA A 164 0.45 -1.66 22.16
CA ALA A 164 -0.39 -2.80 22.49
C ALA A 164 -1.79 -2.32 22.91
N ALA A 165 -2.83 -2.96 22.38
CA ALA A 165 -4.20 -2.74 22.80
C ALA A 165 -4.71 -3.92 23.64
N ALA A 166 -5.64 -3.60 24.53
CA ALA A 166 -6.36 -4.59 25.32
C ALA A 166 -7.33 -5.39 24.44
N PRO A 167 -7.61 -6.66 24.79
CA PRO A 167 -8.62 -7.46 24.11
C PRO A 167 -9.99 -6.78 24.11
N ASP A 168 -10.73 -6.94 23.02
CA ASP A 168 -12.07 -6.40 22.86
C ASP A 168 -12.91 -7.37 22.03
N THR A 169 -13.39 -8.46 22.63
CA THR A 169 -14.11 -9.52 21.92
C THR A 169 -15.34 -9.01 21.16
N GLY A 170 -15.94 -7.90 21.62
CA GLY A 170 -17.03 -7.21 20.93
C GLY A 170 -16.61 -6.42 19.68
N LYS A 171 -15.30 -6.24 19.44
CA LYS A 171 -14.70 -5.54 18.30
C LYS A 171 -15.32 -4.17 18.04
N SER A 172 -15.67 -3.45 19.11
CA SER A 172 -16.53 -2.27 19.05
C SER A 172 -15.84 -0.98 19.49
N ARG A 173 -14.70 -1.08 20.19
CA ARG A 173 -14.00 0.08 20.75
C ARG A 173 -12.76 0.43 19.95
N CYS A 174 -12.60 1.73 19.68
CA CYS A 174 -11.36 2.33 19.21
C CYS A 174 -11.15 3.62 19.97
N GLU A 175 -10.42 3.53 21.08
CA GLU A 175 -10.27 4.63 22.03
C GLU A 175 -9.04 4.43 22.91
N LYS A 176 -8.63 5.51 23.56
CA LYS A 176 -7.77 5.45 24.73
C LYS A 176 -8.59 5.90 25.94
N THR A 177 -8.78 5.02 26.91
CA THR A 177 -9.52 5.32 28.14
C THR A 177 -8.69 6.18 29.10
N ALA A 178 -9.36 6.77 30.10
CA ALA A 178 -8.74 7.71 31.04
C ALA A 178 -7.60 7.08 31.88
N ASP A 179 -7.66 5.78 32.13
CA ASP A 179 -6.60 4.99 32.79
C ASP A 179 -5.38 4.71 31.90
N GLY A 180 -5.44 5.12 30.62
CA GLY A 180 -4.38 4.93 29.64
C GLY A 180 -4.49 3.65 28.81
N THR A 181 -5.52 2.83 29.03
CA THR A 181 -5.74 1.60 28.25
C THR A 181 -6.16 1.92 26.82
N TYR A 182 -5.57 1.22 25.85
CA TYR A 182 -5.93 1.35 24.43
C TYR A 182 -6.85 0.20 24.00
N TYR A 183 -7.90 0.53 23.25
CA TYR A 183 -8.74 -0.43 22.54
C TYR A 183 -8.71 -0.13 21.05
N ALA A 184 -8.70 -1.18 20.22
CA ALA A 184 -8.55 -1.04 18.78
C ALA A 184 -9.26 -2.17 18.03
N TYR A 185 -10.57 -2.36 18.23
CA TYR A 185 -11.38 -3.38 17.55
C TYR A 185 -10.80 -4.80 17.62
N ASP A 186 -10.26 -5.18 18.78
CA ASP A 186 -9.59 -6.46 19.05
C ASP A 186 -8.26 -6.68 18.28
N TYR A 187 -7.69 -5.62 17.70
CA TYR A 187 -6.34 -5.67 17.19
C TYR A 187 -5.37 -5.72 18.38
N ARG A 188 -4.36 -6.59 18.30
CA ARG A 188 -3.31 -6.66 19.32
C ARG A 188 -2.45 -5.40 19.36
N TYR A 189 -2.22 -4.79 18.19
CA TYR A 189 -1.36 -3.63 18.03
C TYR A 189 -2.00 -2.56 17.16
N LEU A 190 -1.69 -1.31 17.50
CA LEU A 190 -2.02 -0.13 16.70
C LEU A 190 -0.78 0.75 16.49
N MET A 191 -0.81 1.58 15.44
CA MET A 191 0.12 2.68 15.24
C MET A 191 -0.66 4.00 15.23
N ILE A 192 -0.19 4.95 16.04
CA ILE A 192 -0.76 6.30 16.10
C ILE A 192 -0.03 7.19 15.09
N GLN A 193 -0.80 7.91 14.29
CA GLN A 193 -0.28 8.88 13.32
C GLN A 193 0.71 9.87 13.97
N GLN A 194 1.83 10.10 13.29
CA GLN A 194 2.82 11.12 13.68
C GLN A 194 2.52 12.46 13.02
N ALA A 195 2.32 12.47 11.71
CA ALA A 195 1.99 13.67 10.95
C ALA A 195 1.04 13.36 9.79
N ALA A 196 0.27 14.35 9.37
CA ALA A 196 -0.49 14.35 8.14
C ALA A 196 -0.23 15.67 7.41
N ARG A 197 0.05 15.60 6.10
CA ARG A 197 0.25 16.79 5.27
C ARG A 197 -0.69 16.78 4.10
N SER A 198 -1.48 17.85 4.01
CA SER A 198 -2.29 18.10 2.83
C SER A 198 -1.39 18.35 1.63
N VAL A 199 -1.75 17.77 0.49
CA VAL A 199 -1.01 17.90 -0.77
C VAL A 199 -1.91 18.41 -1.89
N THR A 200 -1.37 19.28 -2.73
CA THR A 200 -2.07 19.83 -3.88
C THR A 200 -1.16 19.83 -5.12
N PRO A 201 -1.56 19.17 -6.23
CA PRO A 201 -2.81 18.43 -6.44
C PRO A 201 -2.82 17.08 -5.71
N ALA A 202 -4.01 16.63 -5.30
CA ALA A 202 -4.22 15.41 -4.52
C ALA A 202 -4.32 14.14 -5.38
N LEU A 203 -3.21 13.76 -6.00
CA LEU A 203 -3.10 12.51 -6.77
C LEU A 203 -2.59 11.40 -5.86
N LEU A 204 -3.51 10.82 -5.08
CA LEU A 204 -3.23 9.91 -3.95
C LEU A 204 -3.95 8.56 -4.02
N SER A 205 -4.32 8.11 -5.23
CA SER A 205 -4.92 6.78 -5.41
C SER A 205 -3.91 5.66 -5.20
N PHE A 206 -2.63 5.92 -5.45
CA PHE A 206 -1.54 4.99 -5.17
C PHE A 206 -0.25 5.72 -4.80
N MET A 207 0.70 4.98 -4.24
CA MET A 207 2.01 5.47 -3.84
C MET A 207 3.03 4.33 -3.89
N SER A 208 4.25 4.65 -4.30
CA SER A 208 5.42 3.79 -4.13
C SER A 208 6.67 4.64 -3.85
N MET A 209 7.76 3.98 -3.46
CA MET A 209 9.06 4.65 -3.33
C MET A 209 9.80 4.63 -4.66
N ASP A 210 10.30 5.79 -5.10
CA ASP A 210 11.25 5.93 -6.21
C ASP A 210 12.68 5.98 -5.66
N TRP A 211 13.44 4.93 -5.98
CA TRP A 211 14.83 4.76 -5.57
C TRP A 211 15.85 5.23 -6.61
N SER A 212 15.41 5.89 -7.69
CA SER A 212 16.30 6.32 -8.78
C SER A 212 17.43 7.23 -8.31
N ASN A 213 17.21 8.01 -7.24
CA ASN A 213 18.28 8.59 -6.45
C ASN A 213 18.35 7.89 -5.07
N PRO A 214 19.31 6.97 -4.84
CA PRO A 214 19.35 6.19 -3.60
C PRO A 214 19.72 7.01 -2.36
N THR A 215 20.31 8.20 -2.52
CA THR A 215 20.68 9.11 -1.43
C THR A 215 19.57 10.11 -1.08
N SER A 216 18.62 10.32 -2.00
CA SER A 216 17.47 11.20 -1.82
C SER A 216 16.27 10.59 -2.56
N PRO A 217 15.71 9.47 -2.03
CA PRO A 217 14.56 8.82 -2.63
C PRO A 217 13.31 9.70 -2.49
N SER A 218 12.31 9.44 -3.32
CA SER A 218 11.09 10.24 -3.38
C SER A 218 9.84 9.37 -3.34
N LEU A 219 8.75 9.89 -2.78
CA LEU A 219 7.44 9.26 -2.88
C LEU A 219 6.88 9.55 -4.27
N LEU A 220 6.60 8.51 -5.06
CA LEU A 220 5.83 8.60 -6.30
C LEU A 220 4.36 8.38 -5.96
N THR A 221 3.48 9.32 -6.29
CA THR A 221 2.03 9.19 -6.13
C THR A 221 1.33 9.39 -7.45
N GLY A 222 0.09 8.91 -7.60
CA GLY A 222 -0.71 9.17 -8.78
C GLY A 222 -2.21 9.02 -8.53
N GLY A 223 -2.99 9.47 -9.50
CA GLY A 223 -4.45 9.47 -9.43
C GLY A 223 -5.07 8.39 -10.30
N PHE A 224 -6.15 7.80 -9.79
CA PHE A 224 -7.06 6.95 -10.56
C PHE A 224 -7.88 7.83 -11.50
N TYR A 225 -8.17 7.32 -12.71
CA TYR A 225 -8.99 8.04 -13.69
C TYR A 225 -10.13 7.16 -14.22
N TYR A 226 -11.34 7.73 -14.19
CA TYR A 226 -12.53 7.18 -14.84
C TYR A 226 -12.85 8.03 -16.08
N PRO A 227 -12.47 7.58 -17.30
CA PRO A 227 -12.78 8.32 -18.53
C PRO A 227 -14.29 8.56 -18.69
N ASP A 228 -15.11 7.56 -18.38
CA ASP A 228 -16.57 7.60 -18.61
C ASP A 228 -17.34 8.46 -17.61
N LYS A 229 -16.69 8.92 -16.53
CA LYS A 229 -17.33 9.75 -15.50
C LYS A 229 -16.98 11.23 -15.59
N GLY A 230 -16.19 11.63 -16.60
CA GLY A 230 -15.87 13.04 -16.85
C GLY A 230 -15.09 13.73 -15.73
N TYR A 231 -14.38 12.98 -14.86
CA TYR A 231 -13.52 13.60 -13.85
C TYR A 231 -12.34 14.30 -14.53
N ASP A 232 -12.31 15.63 -14.47
CA ASP A 232 -11.22 16.45 -14.99
C ASP A 232 -10.02 16.46 -14.03
N THR A 233 -9.36 15.31 -13.93
CA THR A 233 -7.98 15.26 -13.45
C THR A 233 -7.22 14.46 -14.48
N SER A 234 -6.43 15.14 -15.34
CA SER A 234 -5.50 14.42 -16.23
C SER A 234 -4.69 13.43 -15.37
N PRO A 235 -4.87 12.11 -15.52
CA PRO A 235 -4.15 11.17 -14.70
C PRO A 235 -2.66 11.38 -14.92
N SER A 236 -1.95 11.54 -13.81
CA SER A 236 -0.51 11.78 -13.83
C SER A 236 0.09 11.30 -12.52
N VAL A 237 1.40 11.35 -12.47
CA VAL A 237 2.20 11.03 -11.29
C VAL A 237 2.91 12.27 -10.78
N ARG A 238 3.14 12.27 -9.46
CA ARG A 238 3.79 13.34 -8.70
C ARG A 238 4.87 12.74 -7.82
N TRP A 239 5.90 13.55 -7.55
CA TRP A 239 6.96 13.19 -6.63
C TRP A 239 7.01 14.14 -5.44
N TRP A 240 7.23 13.55 -4.28
CA TRP A 240 7.34 14.26 -3.01
C TRP A 240 8.59 13.84 -2.27
N ARG A 241 9.24 14.78 -1.60
CA ARG A 241 10.32 14.48 -0.67
C ARG A 241 9.75 13.92 0.63
N PRO A 242 10.15 12.71 1.08
CA PRO A 242 9.62 12.10 2.29
C PRO A 242 9.80 12.97 3.55
N GLU A 243 10.87 13.76 3.62
CA GLU A 243 11.16 14.70 4.71
C GLU A 243 10.17 15.86 4.77
N ASP A 244 9.60 16.30 3.64
CA ASP A 244 8.61 17.37 3.62
C ASP A 244 7.30 16.93 4.29
N ILE A 245 6.95 15.64 4.21
CA ILE A 245 5.77 15.09 4.88
C ILE A 245 5.91 15.21 6.41
N VAL A 246 7.11 14.91 6.91
CA VAL A 246 7.36 14.86 8.35
C VAL A 246 7.59 16.27 8.91
N ASN A 247 8.39 17.08 8.21
CA ASN A 247 8.95 18.31 8.76
C ASN A 247 8.19 19.59 8.37
N ALA A 248 7.45 19.61 7.25
CA ALA A 248 6.77 20.83 6.82
C ALA A 248 5.71 21.26 7.84
N THR A 249 5.43 22.55 7.95
CA THR A 249 4.35 23.07 8.82
C THR A 249 3.11 23.47 8.02
N THR A 250 3.22 23.55 6.70
CA THR A 250 2.18 23.98 5.77
C THR A 250 1.80 22.88 4.79
N ALA A 251 0.73 23.10 4.02
CA ALA A 251 0.36 22.22 2.91
C ALA A 251 1.47 22.19 1.84
N LEU A 252 1.68 21.03 1.23
CA LEU A 252 2.63 20.87 0.14
C LEU A 252 1.93 21.19 -1.18
N THR A 253 2.43 22.21 -1.86
CA THR A 253 1.93 22.64 -3.16
C THR A 253 2.97 22.38 -4.24
N GLY A 254 2.49 22.00 -5.42
CA GLY A 254 3.32 21.80 -6.60
C GLY A 254 4.17 20.53 -6.57
N GLU A 255 4.93 20.35 -7.64
CA GLU A 255 5.79 19.20 -7.87
C GLU A 255 7.17 19.43 -7.26
N ARG A 256 7.63 18.53 -6.37
CA ARG A 256 9.00 18.58 -5.82
C ARG A 256 9.87 17.47 -6.39
N THR A 257 9.77 17.33 -7.69
CA THR A 257 10.28 16.23 -8.53
C THR A 257 11.73 16.47 -8.94
N PRO A 258 12.48 15.40 -9.29
CA PRO A 258 13.60 15.53 -10.22
C PRO A 258 13.20 16.31 -11.49
N PRO A 259 14.08 17.15 -12.06
CA PRO A 259 13.74 17.97 -13.23
C PRO A 259 13.14 17.16 -14.39
N GLY A 260 11.98 17.61 -14.93
CA GLY A 260 11.37 17.11 -16.16
C GLY A 260 10.35 15.96 -16.04
N LEU A 261 10.21 15.31 -14.88
CA LEU A 261 9.43 14.07 -14.76
C LEU A 261 7.98 14.22 -14.35
N ALA A 262 7.60 15.28 -13.65
CA ALA A 262 6.25 15.39 -13.11
C ALA A 262 5.36 16.20 -14.04
N GLY A 263 4.08 15.79 -14.09
CA GLY A 263 3.08 16.39 -14.96
C GLY A 263 3.23 16.09 -16.46
N THR A 264 4.40 15.62 -16.90
CA THR A 264 4.74 15.28 -18.29
C THR A 264 4.35 13.85 -18.68
N LEU A 265 4.17 12.95 -17.72
CA LEU A 265 3.85 11.54 -17.96
C LEU A 265 2.36 11.23 -18.12
N LYS A 266 1.52 12.22 -18.43
CA LYS A 266 0.06 12.03 -18.57
C LYS A 266 -0.27 10.88 -19.52
N ASP A 267 0.43 10.80 -20.64
CA ASP A 267 0.21 9.79 -21.69
C ASP A 267 0.40 8.34 -21.20
N CYS A 268 1.15 8.11 -20.12
CA CYS A 268 1.29 6.78 -19.54
C CYS A 268 -0.01 6.28 -18.86
N PHE A 269 -0.90 7.21 -18.51
CA PHE A 269 -2.09 6.97 -17.69
C PHE A 269 -3.41 7.37 -18.35
N LEU A 270 -3.39 8.09 -19.48
CA LEU A 270 -4.59 8.53 -20.18
C LEU A 270 -5.48 7.34 -20.58
N GLY A 271 -6.78 7.44 -20.26
CA GLY A 271 -7.80 6.45 -20.62
C GLY A 271 -7.78 5.15 -19.80
N GLU A 272 -6.95 5.07 -18.76
CA GLU A 272 -6.61 3.78 -18.12
C GLU A 272 -6.83 3.81 -16.61
N LYS A 273 -7.28 2.68 -16.07
CA LYS A 273 -7.62 2.50 -14.64
C LYS A 273 -6.39 2.10 -13.82
N ALA A 274 -5.41 3.00 -13.74
CA ALA A 274 -4.18 2.77 -13.01
C ALA A 274 -4.41 2.72 -11.49
N GLN A 275 -3.94 1.65 -10.86
CA GLN A 275 -4.01 1.41 -9.41
C GLN A 275 -2.63 1.42 -8.73
N GLY A 276 -1.56 1.53 -9.51
CA GLY A 276 -0.22 1.56 -8.97
C GLY A 276 0.79 1.97 -10.03
N ALA A 277 1.86 2.64 -9.61
CA ALA A 277 3.03 2.82 -10.45
C ALA A 277 4.32 2.81 -9.64
N THR A 278 5.40 2.34 -10.26
CA THR A 278 6.75 2.37 -9.69
C THR A 278 7.78 2.63 -10.78
N ARG A 279 8.89 3.27 -10.41
CA ARG A 279 9.98 3.62 -11.34
C ARG A 279 11.18 2.70 -11.12
N VAL A 280 11.75 2.21 -12.22
CA VAL A 280 12.98 1.41 -12.25
C VAL A 280 13.89 2.00 -13.33
N GLY A 281 14.89 2.78 -12.91
CA GLY A 281 15.75 3.52 -13.86
C GLY A 281 14.91 4.43 -14.75
N ASP A 282 15.05 4.29 -16.07
CA ASP A 282 14.27 5.05 -17.04
C ASP A 282 12.95 4.36 -17.45
N ARG A 283 12.45 3.43 -16.61
CA ARG A 283 11.20 2.72 -16.87
C ARG A 283 10.14 3.04 -15.82
N LEU A 284 8.93 3.32 -16.28
CA LEU A 284 7.73 3.42 -15.44
C LEU A 284 6.88 2.17 -15.62
N TRP A 285 6.64 1.47 -14.52
CA TRP A 285 5.78 0.28 -14.46
C TRP A 285 4.43 0.71 -13.89
N VAL A 286 3.34 0.39 -14.57
CA VAL A 286 1.99 0.81 -14.21
C VAL A 286 1.08 -0.42 -14.06
N SER A 287 0.59 -0.65 -12.85
CA SER A 287 -0.43 -1.66 -12.52
C SER A 287 -1.81 -1.10 -12.84
N ARG A 288 -2.59 -1.83 -13.64
CA ARG A 288 -3.95 -1.45 -14.05
C ARG A 288 -4.94 -2.54 -13.65
N SER A 289 -6.06 -2.12 -13.08
CA SER A 289 -7.18 -3.00 -12.69
C SER A 289 -8.45 -2.58 -13.41
N TYR A 290 -9.21 -3.55 -13.90
CA TYR A 290 -10.49 -3.30 -14.57
C TYR A 290 -11.67 -3.87 -13.77
N GLY A 291 -11.51 -3.96 -12.45
CA GLY A 291 -12.51 -4.44 -11.50
C GLY A 291 -12.52 -5.97 -11.34
N GLU A 292 -13.53 -6.48 -10.65
CA GLU A 292 -13.58 -7.87 -10.19
C GLU A 292 -13.84 -8.91 -11.28
N GLY A 293 -14.36 -8.47 -12.42
CA GLY A 293 -14.73 -9.35 -13.54
C GLY A 293 -13.74 -9.36 -14.70
N ASN A 294 -12.68 -8.56 -14.67
CA ASN A 294 -11.80 -8.38 -15.82
C ASN A 294 -10.33 -8.45 -15.42
N GLN A 295 -9.53 -9.12 -16.26
CA GLN A 295 -8.09 -9.24 -16.10
C GLN A 295 -7.43 -7.86 -16.13
N GLY A 296 -6.53 -7.59 -15.19
CA GLY A 296 -5.70 -6.39 -15.18
C GLY A 296 -4.65 -6.38 -16.29
N ARG A 297 -3.87 -5.28 -16.35
CA ARG A 297 -2.73 -5.17 -17.25
C ARG A 297 -1.54 -4.48 -16.57
N LEU A 298 -0.34 -5.03 -16.78
CA LEU A 298 0.90 -4.34 -16.46
C LEU A 298 1.36 -3.63 -17.72
N ALA A 299 1.56 -2.32 -17.66
CA ALA A 299 2.12 -1.52 -18.75
C ALA A 299 3.50 -0.99 -18.35
N ILE A 300 4.44 -0.96 -19.30
CA ILE A 300 5.81 -0.48 -19.07
C ILE A 300 6.14 0.58 -20.10
N PHE A 301 6.65 1.72 -19.63
CA PHE A 301 7.02 2.86 -20.47
C PHE A 301 8.48 3.22 -20.25
N ASN A 302 9.18 3.57 -21.33
CA ASN A 302 10.44 4.28 -21.27
C ASN A 302 10.16 5.77 -21.05
N ILE A 303 10.73 6.34 -19.99
CA ILE A 303 10.55 7.72 -19.54
C ILE A 303 11.88 8.51 -19.55
N ALA A 304 12.91 8.03 -20.26
CA ALA A 304 14.17 8.77 -20.43
C ALA A 304 13.95 10.15 -21.07
N ASN A 305 12.95 10.27 -21.96
CA ASN A 305 12.38 11.55 -22.37
C ASN A 305 10.95 11.67 -21.81
N PRO A 306 10.77 12.30 -20.63
CA PRO A 306 9.49 12.30 -19.94
C PRO A 306 8.40 13.15 -20.64
N SER A 307 8.77 14.04 -21.56
CA SER A 307 7.80 14.78 -22.40
C SER A 307 7.27 13.99 -23.58
N ALA A 308 7.86 12.82 -23.88
CA ALA A 308 7.42 11.92 -24.94
C ALA A 308 7.70 10.45 -24.52
N PRO A 309 7.02 9.95 -23.47
CA PRO A 309 7.22 8.60 -22.99
C PRO A 309 6.85 7.58 -24.08
N LYS A 310 7.60 6.48 -24.16
CA LYS A 310 7.38 5.42 -25.16
C LYS A 310 6.91 4.14 -24.50
N SER A 311 5.80 3.58 -24.94
CA SER A 311 5.38 2.24 -24.50
C SER A 311 6.42 1.20 -24.91
N LEU A 312 6.89 0.41 -23.94
CA LEU A 312 7.77 -0.75 -24.15
C LEU A 312 7.00 -2.06 -24.26
N GLY A 313 5.69 -2.02 -23.98
CA GLY A 313 4.81 -3.17 -24.03
C GLY A 313 3.99 -3.33 -22.77
N SER A 314 3.34 -4.48 -22.67
CA SER A 314 2.44 -4.81 -21.58
C SER A 314 2.31 -6.31 -21.39
N ALA A 315 1.85 -6.73 -20.23
CA ALA A 315 1.59 -8.13 -19.92
C ALA A 315 0.26 -8.33 -19.17
N SER A 316 -0.22 -9.57 -19.21
CA SER A 316 -1.35 -10.01 -18.40
C SER A 316 -1.06 -9.83 -16.91
N TRP A 317 -2.06 -9.36 -16.16
CA TRP A 317 -1.94 -8.97 -14.76
C TRP A 317 -3.21 -9.32 -14.00
N PRO A 318 -3.18 -9.65 -12.70
CA PRO A 318 -4.31 -10.27 -12.02
C PRO A 318 -5.57 -9.41 -11.97
N ILE A 319 -6.72 -10.09 -11.88
CA ILE A 319 -7.99 -9.45 -11.51
C ILE A 319 -7.80 -8.71 -10.17
N GLY A 320 -8.23 -7.45 -10.13
CA GLY A 320 -8.13 -6.63 -8.91
C GLY A 320 -6.72 -6.27 -8.50
N ALA A 321 -5.77 -6.20 -9.43
CA ALA A 321 -4.41 -5.78 -9.12
C ALA A 321 -4.32 -4.32 -8.67
N GLU A 322 -3.75 -4.07 -7.51
CA GLU A 322 -3.68 -2.74 -6.91
C GLU A 322 -2.24 -2.20 -6.94
N GLY A 323 -1.76 -1.67 -5.81
CA GLY A 323 -0.46 -1.06 -5.66
C GLY A 323 0.68 -1.94 -6.13
N ILE A 324 1.76 -1.30 -6.58
CA ILE A 324 2.96 -1.94 -7.10
C ILE A 324 4.20 -1.19 -6.58
N PHE A 325 5.26 -1.90 -6.22
CA PHE A 325 6.55 -1.26 -5.91
C PHE A 325 7.73 -2.12 -6.37
N ALA A 326 8.78 -1.45 -6.83
CA ALA A 326 10.06 -2.07 -7.13
C ALA A 326 10.89 -2.20 -5.84
N ALA A 327 11.30 -3.42 -5.50
CA ALA A 327 12.19 -3.65 -4.36
C ALA A 327 13.56 -3.00 -4.59
N LYS A 328 14.13 -2.36 -3.55
CA LYS A 328 15.41 -1.66 -3.65
C LYS A 328 16.59 -2.60 -3.91
N THR A 329 16.62 -3.74 -3.22
CA THR A 329 17.79 -4.64 -3.14
C THR A 329 17.64 -5.93 -3.93
N SER A 330 16.48 -6.18 -4.52
CA SER A 330 16.23 -7.38 -5.33
C SER A 330 15.68 -7.03 -6.71
N ASP A 331 15.61 -8.05 -7.56
CA ASP A 331 15.01 -7.95 -8.89
C ASP A 331 13.47 -7.96 -8.85
N ASN A 332 12.84 -7.94 -7.66
CA ASN A 332 11.40 -8.08 -7.54
C ASN A 332 10.67 -6.75 -7.77
N VAL A 333 9.56 -6.83 -8.50
CA VAL A 333 8.47 -5.86 -8.52
C VAL A 333 7.26 -6.54 -7.91
N TRP A 334 6.83 -6.07 -6.74
CA TRP A 334 5.75 -6.65 -5.96
C TRP A 334 4.42 -5.96 -6.21
N CYS A 335 3.33 -6.72 -6.16
CA CYS A 335 1.96 -6.23 -6.27
C CYS A 335 1.01 -7.03 -5.35
N CYS A 336 -0.17 -6.48 -5.08
CA CYS A 336 -1.24 -7.14 -4.32
C CYS A 336 -2.59 -7.05 -5.05
N THR A 337 -3.54 -7.91 -4.70
CA THR A 337 -4.88 -7.92 -5.32
C THR A 337 -6.03 -7.78 -4.30
N GLU A 338 -7.11 -7.08 -4.67
CA GLU A 338 -8.10 -6.59 -3.70
C GLU A 338 -9.33 -7.46 -3.43
N PHE A 339 -9.78 -8.26 -4.40
CA PHE A 339 -11.11 -8.87 -4.34
C PHE A 339 -11.17 -10.15 -3.50
N PRO A 340 -12.28 -10.39 -2.76
CA PRO A 340 -12.51 -11.64 -2.05
C PRO A 340 -12.24 -12.85 -2.94
N GLU A 341 -11.63 -13.87 -2.36
CA GLU A 341 -11.28 -15.12 -3.04
C GLU A 341 -10.26 -14.97 -4.19
N LYS A 342 -9.72 -13.76 -4.40
CA LYS A 342 -8.73 -13.45 -5.43
C LYS A 342 -7.51 -12.73 -4.87
N ARG A 343 -7.36 -12.70 -3.53
CA ARG A 343 -6.33 -11.93 -2.83
C ARG A 343 -5.00 -12.68 -2.74
N ILE A 344 -4.01 -12.15 -3.42
CA ILE A 344 -2.64 -12.64 -3.40
C ILE A 344 -1.68 -11.46 -3.28
N VAL A 345 -0.47 -11.76 -2.84
CA VAL A 345 0.69 -10.88 -2.97
C VAL A 345 1.71 -11.63 -3.80
N PHE A 346 2.23 -10.98 -4.83
CA PHE A 346 3.12 -11.65 -5.79
C PHE A 346 4.19 -10.70 -6.29
N ALA A 347 5.26 -11.28 -6.82
CA ALA A 347 6.33 -10.58 -7.49
C ALA A 347 6.55 -11.13 -8.89
N VAL A 348 6.96 -10.22 -9.77
CA VAL A 348 7.63 -10.53 -11.03
C VAL A 348 9.05 -9.97 -11.00
N LYS A 349 9.92 -10.43 -11.90
CA LYS A 349 11.30 -9.94 -12.00
C LYS A 349 11.40 -8.72 -12.93
N LYS A 350 12.17 -7.68 -12.57
CA LYS A 350 12.41 -6.53 -13.46
C LYS A 350 13.09 -7.00 -14.74
N SER A 351 14.04 -7.94 -14.61
CA SER A 351 14.77 -8.54 -15.75
C SER A 351 13.91 -9.37 -16.70
N ALA A 352 12.71 -9.80 -16.31
CA ALA A 352 11.81 -10.59 -17.15
C ALA A 352 10.96 -9.72 -18.09
N TYR A 353 11.15 -8.40 -18.08
CA TYR A 353 10.35 -7.44 -18.82
C TYR A 353 11.23 -6.40 -19.53
N PRO A 354 10.72 -5.83 -20.65
CA PRO A 354 11.47 -4.92 -21.52
C PRO A 354 11.85 -3.60 -20.87
#